data_AF-A0A380EKD0-F1
#
_entry.id   AF-A0A380EKD0-F1
#
_cell.length_a   1.000
_cell.length_b   1.000
_cell.length_c   1.000
_cell.angle_alpha   90.00
_cell.angle_beta   90.00
_cell.angle_gamma   90.00
#
_symmetry.space_group_name_H-M   'P 1'
#
loop_
_entity.id
_entity.type
_entity.pdbx_description
1 polymer ?
#
loop_
_entity_poly.entity_id
_entity_poly.type
_entity_poly.pdbx_seq_one_letter_code
_entity_poly.pdbx_strand_id
1 'polypeptide(L)'
;MEVLGLALPYNGTALAVSDQRREMIRQAAFKLVENIKNDLKPRDIVTREAIDDAFALDMAMGGSTNTVLHTLAIANEAGIDYDLERINAIAKRTPYLSKIAPSSSYSMHDVHEAGGVPAIINELMKKDGTLHPDRITVTGKTLRENNEGKEIKNFDVIHPLDAPYDAQGGLSILLVISPLKAQLLKLAALIHLSKHLLGKQFVSIRMMKLLKQ
;
A
#
# COMPACT_ATOMS: atom_id res chain seq x y z
N MET A 1 -1.25 -2.00 6.83
CA MET A 1 -1.08 -2.91 7.98
C MET A 1 -0.59 -4.30 7.58
N GLU A 2 -1.28 -5.01 6.68
CA GLU A 2 -0.87 -6.38 6.28
C GLU A 2 0.51 -6.41 5.64
N VAL A 3 0.75 -5.60 4.60
CA VAL A 3 2.10 -5.50 4.01
C VAL A 3 3.12 -4.93 4.98
N LEU A 4 2.78 -3.97 5.85
CA LEU A 4 3.70 -3.52 6.92
C LEU A 4 4.19 -4.69 7.80
N GLY A 5 3.50 -5.82 7.77
CA GLY A 5 3.81 -7.00 8.57
C GLY A 5 3.18 -6.94 9.95
N LEU A 6 2.32 -5.96 10.25
CA LEU A 6 1.68 -5.81 11.56
C LEU A 6 0.33 -6.53 11.67
N ALA A 7 -0.15 -7.12 10.59
CA ALA A 7 -1.39 -7.89 10.59
C ALA A 7 -1.19 -9.23 9.88
N LEU A 8 -2.03 -10.20 10.25
CA LEU A 8 -2.01 -11.53 9.63
C LEU A 8 -2.39 -11.45 8.14
N PRO A 9 -1.91 -12.39 7.30
CA PRO A 9 -2.33 -12.49 5.91
C PRO A 9 -3.85 -12.51 5.76
N TYR A 10 -4.35 -11.91 4.68
CA TYR A 10 -5.77 -11.64 4.38
C TYR A 10 -6.45 -10.58 5.25
N ASN A 11 -5.80 -10.03 6.28
CA ASN A 11 -6.42 -9.02 7.15
C ASN A 11 -6.98 -7.81 6.38
N GLY A 12 -6.35 -7.39 5.29
CA GLY A 12 -6.79 -6.28 4.47
C GLY A 12 -8.01 -6.58 3.59
N THR A 13 -8.41 -7.85 3.42
CA THR A 13 -9.43 -8.24 2.43
C THR A 13 -10.54 -9.14 2.99
N ALA A 14 -10.29 -9.89 4.06
CA ALA A 14 -11.29 -10.79 4.65
C ALA A 14 -12.56 -10.02 5.06
N LEU A 15 -13.73 -10.53 4.69
CA LEU A 15 -14.99 -9.85 4.99
C LEU A 15 -15.28 -9.79 6.49
N ALA A 16 -15.83 -8.67 6.95
CA ALA A 16 -16.05 -8.40 8.38
C ALA A 16 -16.90 -9.47 9.10
N VAL A 17 -17.90 -10.01 8.41
CA VAL A 17 -18.86 -10.98 8.97
C VAL A 17 -18.52 -12.45 8.66
N SER A 18 -17.38 -12.70 8.01
CA SER A 18 -16.98 -14.06 7.61
C SER A 18 -16.43 -14.90 8.77
N ASP A 19 -16.53 -16.22 8.65
CA ASP A 19 -15.87 -17.13 9.58
C ASP A 19 -14.35 -17.04 9.53
N GLN A 20 -13.79 -16.74 8.34
CA GLN A 20 -12.35 -16.48 8.20
C GLN A 20 -11.91 -15.29 9.06
N ARG A 21 -12.68 -14.19 9.10
CA ARG A 21 -12.37 -13.04 9.96
C ARG A 21 -12.43 -13.41 11.43
N ARG A 22 -13.44 -14.20 11.85
CA ARG A 22 -13.56 -14.68 13.24
C ARG A 22 -12.37 -15.54 13.64
N GLU A 23 -11.94 -16.43 12.75
CA GLU A 23 -10.79 -17.28 13.00
C GLU A 23 -9.48 -16.49 13.05
N MET A 24 -9.31 -15.54 12.14
CA MET A 24 -8.16 -14.63 12.14
C MET A 24 -8.04 -13.84 13.44
N ILE A 25 -9.16 -13.41 14.04
CA ILE A 25 -9.15 -12.73 15.36
C ILE A 25 -8.62 -13.68 16.45
N ARG A 26 -9.04 -14.95 16.45
CA ARG A 26 -8.51 -15.95 17.40
C ARG A 26 -7.01 -16.16 17.19
N GLN A 27 -6.59 -16.34 15.95
CA GLN A 27 -5.17 -16.50 15.60
C GLN A 27 -4.33 -15.29 16.01
N ALA A 28 -4.85 -14.07 15.85
CA ALA A 28 -4.18 -12.85 16.26
C ALA A 28 -3.92 -12.82 17.77
N ALA A 29 -4.86 -13.31 18.59
CA ALA A 29 -4.66 -13.40 20.04
C ALA A 29 -3.54 -14.38 20.42
N PHE A 30 -3.49 -15.56 19.80
CA PHE A 30 -2.38 -16.50 20.01
C PHE A 30 -1.04 -15.91 19.57
N LYS A 31 -1.02 -15.26 18.40
CA LYS A 31 0.19 -14.68 17.85
C LYS A 31 0.70 -13.50 18.68
N LEU A 32 -0.19 -12.71 19.28
CA LEU A 32 0.19 -11.67 20.23
C LEU A 32 0.95 -12.25 21.44
N VAL A 33 0.44 -13.32 22.05
CA VAL A 33 1.10 -13.98 23.19
C VAL A 33 2.45 -14.56 22.78
N GLU A 34 2.54 -15.14 21.59
CA GLU A 34 3.80 -15.65 21.03
C GLU A 34 4.83 -14.53 20.81
N ASN A 35 4.42 -13.40 20.24
CA ASN A 35 5.30 -12.25 20.02
C ASN A 35 5.81 -11.65 21.33
N ILE A 36 4.98 -11.61 22.38
CA ILE A 36 5.42 -11.20 23.73
C ILE A 36 6.49 -12.16 24.26
N LYS A 37 6.31 -13.48 24.11
CA LYS A 37 7.30 -14.47 24.54
C LYS A 37 8.61 -14.36 23.77
N ASN A 38 8.54 -14.03 22.49
CA ASN A 38 9.69 -13.90 21.60
C ASN A 38 10.31 -12.49 21.58
N ASP A 39 9.79 -11.56 22.39
CA ASP A 39 10.17 -10.14 22.43
C ASP A 39 10.11 -9.44 21.04
N LEU A 40 9.21 -9.88 20.15
CA LEU A 40 9.02 -9.29 18.83
C LEU A 40 8.14 -8.04 18.92
N LYS A 41 8.73 -6.86 18.74
CA LYS A 41 8.07 -5.56 18.93
C LYS A 41 7.63 -4.98 17.58
N PRO A 42 6.63 -4.07 17.59
CA PRO A 42 6.26 -3.32 16.38
C PRO A 42 7.45 -2.61 15.71
N ARG A 43 8.42 -2.11 16.48
CA ARG A 43 9.62 -1.46 15.95
C ARG A 43 10.62 -2.40 15.27
N ASP A 44 10.55 -3.70 15.56
CA ASP A 44 11.36 -4.71 14.87
C ASP A 44 10.76 -5.05 13.49
N ILE A 45 9.46 -4.79 13.31
CA ILE A 45 8.69 -5.08 12.09
C ILE A 45 8.59 -3.84 11.19
N VAL A 46 8.29 -2.67 11.79
CA VAL A 46 8.15 -1.40 11.07
C VAL A 46 9.54 -0.80 10.85
N THR A 47 10.17 -1.20 9.76
CA THR A 47 11.44 -0.65 9.27
C THR A 47 11.21 0.26 8.07
N ARG A 48 12.26 0.95 7.60
CA ARG A 48 12.19 1.78 6.39
C ARG A 48 11.75 0.96 5.18
N GLU A 49 12.21 -0.28 5.08
CA GLU A 49 11.83 -1.25 4.05
C GLU A 49 10.35 -1.62 4.13
N ALA A 50 9.81 -1.81 5.35
CA ALA A 50 8.39 -2.06 5.53
C ALA A 50 7.53 -0.86 5.08
N ILE A 51 8.00 0.36 5.31
CA ILE A 51 7.36 1.60 4.82
C ILE A 51 7.42 1.66 3.29
N ASP A 52 8.57 1.38 2.68
CA ASP A 52 8.72 1.31 1.21
C ASP A 52 7.70 0.31 0.61
N ASP A 53 7.59 -0.88 1.21
CA ASP A 53 6.66 -1.93 0.79
C ASP A 53 5.19 -1.53 0.97
N ALA A 54 4.87 -0.75 2.01
CA ALA A 54 3.53 -0.22 2.22
C ALA A 54 3.11 0.73 1.12
N PHE A 55 4.01 1.61 0.67
CA PHE A 55 3.77 2.45 -0.50
C PHE A 55 3.67 1.63 -1.78
N ALA A 56 4.50 0.61 -1.96
CA ALA A 56 4.42 -0.26 -3.12
C ALA A 56 3.05 -0.98 -3.21
N LEU A 57 2.56 -1.57 -2.12
CA LEU A 57 1.24 -2.20 -2.16
C LEU A 57 0.12 -1.17 -2.41
N ASP A 58 0.16 -0.02 -1.75
CA ASP A 58 -0.84 1.04 -1.93
C ASP A 58 -0.92 1.50 -3.39
N MET A 59 0.23 1.73 -4.03
CA MET A 59 0.32 2.10 -5.45
C MET A 59 -0.13 0.97 -6.38
N ALA A 60 0.15 -0.28 -6.05
CA ALA A 60 -0.29 -1.44 -6.82
C ALA A 60 -1.81 -1.66 -6.76
N MET A 61 -2.48 -1.09 -5.75
CA MET A 61 -3.92 -1.20 -5.52
C MET A 61 -4.68 0.11 -5.78
N GLY A 62 -3.99 1.18 -6.19
CA GLY A 62 -4.61 2.49 -6.42
C GLY A 62 -5.18 3.10 -5.13
N GLY A 63 -4.43 2.97 -4.03
CA GLY A 63 -4.84 3.39 -2.71
C GLY A 63 -5.01 4.91 -2.54
N SER A 64 -5.47 5.29 -1.35
CA SER A 64 -5.84 6.68 -1.06
C SER A 64 -4.61 7.57 -0.92
N THR A 65 -4.70 8.82 -1.38
CA THR A 65 -3.65 9.82 -1.09
C THR A 65 -3.44 10.03 0.42
N ASN A 66 -4.45 9.73 1.25
CA ASN A 66 -4.33 9.74 2.71
C ASN A 66 -3.37 8.68 3.25
N THR A 67 -3.13 7.59 2.51
CA THR A 67 -2.14 6.58 2.90
C THR A 67 -0.77 7.22 3.10
N VAL A 68 -0.41 8.26 2.33
CA VAL A 68 0.85 8.99 2.54
C VAL A 68 0.92 9.63 3.91
N LEU A 69 -0.14 10.34 4.33
CA LEU A 69 -0.17 10.99 5.63
C LEU A 69 -0.08 9.98 6.77
N HIS A 70 -0.86 8.89 6.69
CA HIS A 70 -0.87 7.86 7.73
C HIS A 70 0.44 7.07 7.79
N THR A 71 1.00 6.69 6.65
CA THR A 71 2.26 5.94 6.58
C THR A 71 3.44 6.78 7.07
N LEU A 72 3.49 8.08 6.76
CA LEU A 72 4.50 8.98 7.31
C LEU A 72 4.34 9.20 8.81
N ALA A 73 3.12 9.26 9.33
CA ALA A 73 2.88 9.32 10.77
C ALA A 73 3.38 8.05 11.48
N ILE A 74 3.15 6.87 10.88
CA ILE A 74 3.69 5.59 11.37
C ILE A 74 5.22 5.60 11.36
N ALA A 75 5.85 6.09 10.28
CA ALA A 75 7.30 6.20 10.19
C ALA A 75 7.86 7.10 11.30
N ASN A 76 7.24 8.26 11.54
CA ASN A 76 7.64 9.18 12.60
C ASN A 76 7.52 8.53 14.00
N GLU A 77 6.43 7.83 14.30
CA GLU A 77 6.24 7.12 15.58
C GLU A 77 7.27 5.98 15.76
N ALA A 78 7.62 5.30 14.67
CA ALA A 78 8.68 4.31 14.65
C ALA A 78 10.10 4.92 14.82
N GLY A 79 10.24 6.24 14.76
CA GLY A 79 11.53 6.93 14.82
C GLY A 79 12.32 6.86 13.51
N ILE A 80 11.62 6.64 12.39
CA ILE A 80 12.21 6.53 11.05
C ILE A 80 12.13 7.89 10.37
N ASP A 81 13.30 8.49 10.14
CA ASP A 81 13.41 9.60 9.19
C ASP A 81 13.23 9.06 7.76
N TYR A 82 12.20 9.56 7.08
CA TYR A 82 11.72 9.03 5.80
C TYR A 82 11.66 10.13 4.74
N ASP A 83 12.54 10.03 3.76
CA ASP A 83 12.62 10.95 2.63
C ASP A 83 11.44 10.75 1.66
N LEU A 84 10.73 11.86 1.38
CA LEU A 84 9.58 11.87 0.49
C LEU A 84 9.95 11.56 -0.96
N GLU A 85 11.19 11.81 -1.39
CA GLU A 85 11.63 11.45 -2.74
C GLU A 85 11.61 9.93 -2.98
N ARG A 86 11.75 9.13 -1.91
CA ARG A 86 11.62 7.66 -1.99
C ARG A 86 10.26 7.24 -2.52
N ILE A 87 9.19 7.97 -2.18
CA ILE A 87 7.82 7.68 -2.65
C ILE A 87 7.78 7.72 -4.19
N ASN A 88 8.44 8.71 -4.80
CA ASN A 88 8.52 8.81 -6.26
C ASN A 88 9.37 7.68 -6.88
N ALA A 89 10.43 7.25 -6.22
CA ALA A 89 11.23 6.11 -6.66
C ALA A 89 10.43 4.79 -6.62
N ILE A 90 9.63 4.61 -5.57
CA ILE A 90 8.73 3.45 -5.41
C ILE A 90 7.65 3.48 -6.51
N ALA A 91 7.01 4.63 -6.75
CA ALA A 91 5.99 4.76 -7.78
C ALA A 91 6.47 4.34 -9.18
N LYS A 92 7.71 4.71 -9.54
CA LYS A 92 8.31 4.36 -10.84
C LYS A 92 8.55 2.85 -11.03
N ARG A 93 8.76 2.10 -9.95
CA ARG A 93 9.08 0.66 -10.01
C ARG A 93 7.89 -0.24 -9.71
N THR A 94 6.83 0.29 -9.09
CA THR A 94 5.65 -0.48 -8.71
C THR A 94 4.61 -0.47 -9.82
N PRO A 95 4.19 -1.63 -10.36
CA PRO A 95 3.11 -1.71 -11.34
C PRO A 95 1.73 -1.57 -10.67
N TYR A 96 0.74 -1.08 -11.43
CA TYR A 96 -0.63 -0.95 -10.98
C TYR A 96 -1.43 -2.22 -11.34
N LEU A 97 -1.72 -3.07 -10.34
CA LEU A 97 -2.24 -4.42 -10.55
C LEU A 97 -3.74 -4.56 -10.30
N SER A 98 -4.30 -3.83 -9.34
CA SER A 98 -5.72 -3.96 -9.00
C SER A 98 -6.36 -2.60 -8.83
N LYS A 99 -7.30 -2.27 -9.71
CA LYS A 99 -8.08 -1.04 -9.64
C LYS A 99 -9.35 -1.33 -8.87
N ILE A 100 -9.50 -0.70 -7.71
CA ILE A 100 -10.61 -0.94 -6.77
C ILE A 100 -11.55 0.28 -6.77
N ALA A 101 -12.83 0.07 -6.48
CA ALA A 101 -13.80 1.13 -6.30
C ALA A 101 -13.26 2.21 -5.34
N PRO A 102 -13.40 3.51 -5.67
CA PRO A 102 -14.27 4.06 -6.71
C PRO A 102 -13.66 4.11 -8.12
N SER A 103 -12.43 3.66 -8.32
CA SER A 103 -11.73 3.76 -9.61
C SER A 103 -12.17 2.70 -10.63
N SER A 104 -12.85 1.63 -10.19
CA SER A 104 -13.46 0.58 -11.00
C SER A 104 -14.82 0.15 -10.43
N SER A 105 -15.42 -0.86 -11.05
CA SER A 105 -16.58 -1.59 -10.54
C SER A 105 -16.26 -2.66 -9.49
N TYR A 106 -14.99 -2.98 -9.24
CA TYR A 106 -14.59 -4.05 -8.33
C TYR A 106 -14.49 -3.55 -6.88
N SER A 107 -15.06 -4.33 -5.97
CA SER A 107 -15.03 -4.09 -4.54
C SER A 107 -13.86 -4.80 -3.86
N MET A 108 -13.60 -4.49 -2.59
CA MET A 108 -12.64 -5.26 -1.77
C MET A 108 -13.02 -6.74 -1.61
N HIS A 109 -14.31 -7.06 -1.73
CA HIS A 109 -14.76 -8.46 -1.74
C HIS A 109 -14.27 -9.19 -2.98
N ASP A 110 -14.40 -8.55 -4.16
CA ASP A 110 -13.92 -9.14 -5.41
C ASP A 110 -12.40 -9.37 -5.36
N VAL A 111 -11.65 -8.42 -4.78
CA VAL A 111 -10.21 -8.58 -4.54
C VAL A 111 -9.92 -9.78 -3.62
N HIS A 112 -10.72 -9.96 -2.57
CA HIS A 112 -10.57 -11.10 -1.66
C HIS A 112 -10.76 -12.43 -2.40
N GLU A 113 -11.84 -12.56 -3.18
CA GLU A 113 -12.13 -13.76 -3.98
C GLU A 113 -11.08 -14.00 -5.07
N ALA A 114 -10.51 -12.94 -5.64
CA ALA A 114 -9.42 -13.00 -6.61
C ALA A 114 -8.07 -13.45 -6.03
N GLY A 115 -7.98 -13.71 -4.71
CA GLY A 115 -6.75 -14.14 -4.03
C GLY A 115 -6.29 -13.21 -2.91
N GLY A 116 -6.90 -12.03 -2.81
CA GLY A 116 -6.67 -11.05 -1.75
C GLY A 116 -5.33 -10.32 -1.86
N VAL A 117 -5.04 -9.51 -0.85
CA VAL A 117 -3.73 -8.85 -0.69
C VAL A 117 -2.55 -9.83 -0.77
N PRO A 118 -2.62 -11.06 -0.24
CA PRO A 118 -1.52 -12.01 -0.37
C PRO A 118 -1.16 -12.35 -1.82
N ALA A 119 -2.14 -12.47 -2.71
CA ALA A 119 -1.88 -12.70 -4.13
C ALA A 119 -1.21 -11.50 -4.81
N ILE A 120 -1.61 -10.27 -4.44
CA ILE A 120 -0.97 -9.04 -4.94
C ILE A 120 0.48 -8.96 -4.45
N ILE A 121 0.73 -9.26 -3.17
CA ILE A 121 2.10 -9.27 -2.62
C ILE A 121 2.95 -10.33 -3.34
N ASN A 122 2.42 -11.54 -3.54
CA ASN A 122 3.10 -12.61 -4.29
C ASN A 122 3.47 -12.17 -5.71
N GLU A 123 2.54 -11.50 -6.40
CA GLU A 123 2.78 -10.99 -7.74
C GLU A 123 3.86 -9.89 -7.75
N LEU A 124 3.81 -8.94 -6.82
CA LEU A 124 4.82 -7.88 -6.69
C LEU A 124 6.22 -8.42 -6.34
N MET A 125 6.32 -9.51 -5.56
CA MET A 125 7.60 -10.15 -5.22
C MET A 125 8.32 -10.74 -6.44
N LYS A 126 7.61 -11.02 -7.54
CA LYS A 126 8.24 -11.51 -8.79
C LYS A 126 9.02 -10.41 -9.53
N LYS A 127 8.83 -9.13 -9.16
CA LYS A 127 9.57 -7.99 -9.71
C LYS A 127 10.64 -7.54 -8.71
N ASP A 128 11.89 -7.76 -9.09
CA ASP A 128 13.03 -7.40 -8.24
C ASP A 128 13.02 -5.92 -7.86
N GLY A 129 13.27 -5.67 -6.57
CA GLY A 129 13.34 -4.33 -6.01
C GLY A 129 11.98 -3.65 -5.81
N THR A 130 10.84 -4.29 -6.09
CA THR A 130 9.52 -3.72 -5.76
C THR A 130 9.19 -3.87 -4.28
N LEU A 131 9.53 -5.01 -3.67
CA LEU A 131 9.32 -5.29 -2.25
C LEU A 131 10.60 -5.78 -1.57
N HIS A 132 10.60 -5.79 -0.24
CA HIS A 132 11.64 -6.37 0.61
C HIS A 132 11.12 -7.68 1.25
N PRO A 133 11.19 -8.80 0.53
CA PRO A 133 10.46 -10.03 0.88
C PRO A 133 10.98 -10.75 2.13
N ASP A 134 12.25 -10.56 2.48
CA ASP A 134 12.90 -11.33 3.55
C ASP A 134 12.79 -10.68 4.94
N ARG A 135 12.03 -9.57 5.06
CA ARG A 135 11.79 -8.92 6.35
C ARG A 135 10.76 -9.66 7.19
N ILE A 136 10.94 -9.61 8.51
CA ILE A 136 10.06 -10.25 9.48
C ILE A 136 8.67 -9.61 9.51
N THR A 137 7.66 -10.40 9.90
CA THR A 137 6.29 -9.93 10.16
C THR A 137 5.81 -10.42 11.53
N VAL A 138 4.64 -9.93 11.96
CA VAL A 138 3.95 -10.31 13.19
C VAL A 138 3.66 -11.80 13.29
N THR A 139 3.72 -12.55 12.18
CA THR A 139 3.55 -14.01 12.17
C THR A 139 4.77 -14.76 12.70
N GLY A 140 5.92 -14.10 12.81
CA GLY A 140 7.22 -14.72 13.06
C GLY A 140 7.91 -15.24 11.79
N LYS A 141 7.28 -15.07 10.62
CA LYS A 141 7.82 -15.43 9.30
C LYS A 141 8.11 -14.19 8.47
N THR A 142 8.94 -14.36 7.45
CA THR A 142 9.22 -13.34 6.44
C THR A 142 7.96 -12.96 5.65
N LEU A 143 7.98 -11.80 4.99
CA LEU A 143 6.91 -11.42 4.06
C LEU A 143 6.76 -12.48 2.95
N ARG A 144 7.88 -13.03 2.46
CA ARG A 144 7.92 -14.10 1.46
C ARG A 144 7.17 -15.34 1.91
N GLU A 145 7.56 -15.92 3.05
CA GLU A 145 6.98 -17.17 3.55
C GLU A 145 5.46 -17.07 3.80
N ASN A 146 4.94 -15.86 4.04
CA ASN A 146 3.51 -15.65 4.23
C ASN A 146 2.70 -15.60 2.93
N ASN A 147 3.34 -15.22 1.81
CA ASN A 147 2.66 -14.86 0.57
C ASN A 147 3.11 -15.70 -0.64
N GLU A 148 4.23 -16.41 -0.55
CA GLU A 148 4.68 -17.31 -1.62
C GLU A 148 3.63 -18.39 -1.90
N GLY A 149 3.39 -18.64 -3.19
CA GLY A 149 2.36 -19.59 -3.65
C GLY A 149 0.91 -19.09 -3.50
N LYS A 150 0.69 -17.83 -3.08
CA LYS A 150 -0.65 -17.22 -3.13
C LYS A 150 -0.94 -16.72 -4.53
N GLU A 151 -1.68 -17.50 -5.29
CA GLU A 151 -1.96 -17.21 -6.69
C GLU A 151 -3.15 -16.27 -6.89
N ILE A 152 -3.10 -15.52 -7.98
CA ILE A 152 -4.23 -14.76 -8.50
C ILE A 152 -5.27 -15.76 -9.04
N LYS A 153 -6.51 -15.62 -8.59
CA LYS A 153 -7.64 -16.48 -9.00
C LYS A 153 -8.53 -15.84 -10.05
N ASN A 154 -8.48 -14.51 -10.19
CA ASN A 154 -9.26 -13.77 -11.17
C ASN A 154 -8.42 -12.62 -11.74
N PHE A 155 -8.00 -12.77 -12.99
CA PHE A 155 -7.13 -11.82 -13.68
C PHE A 155 -7.83 -10.52 -14.11
N ASP A 156 -9.16 -10.48 -14.12
CA ASP A 156 -9.90 -9.23 -14.38
C ASP A 156 -9.85 -8.28 -13.18
N VAL A 157 -9.71 -8.84 -11.97
CA VAL A 157 -9.70 -8.09 -10.69
C VAL A 157 -8.28 -7.75 -10.26
N ILE A 158 -7.36 -8.73 -10.36
CA ILE A 158 -5.95 -8.56 -10.04
C ILE A 158 -5.15 -8.95 -11.28
N HIS A 159 -4.49 -7.98 -11.91
CA HIS A 159 -3.70 -8.24 -13.09
C HIS A 159 -2.33 -8.82 -12.74
N PRO A 160 -1.78 -9.69 -13.61
CA PRO A 160 -0.41 -10.18 -13.50
C PRO A 160 0.62 -9.10 -13.89
N LEU A 161 1.89 -9.29 -13.51
CA LEU A 161 2.98 -8.35 -13.80
C LEU A 161 3.23 -8.10 -15.30
N ASP A 162 2.91 -9.06 -16.16
CA ASP A 162 3.11 -9.00 -17.60
C ASP A 162 1.97 -8.23 -18.32
N ALA A 163 0.80 -8.11 -17.69
CA ALA A 163 -0.34 -7.37 -18.21
C ALA A 163 -0.99 -6.42 -17.17
N PRO A 164 -0.21 -5.52 -16.51
CA PRO A 164 -0.74 -4.63 -15.49
C PRO A 164 -1.64 -3.55 -16.11
N TYR A 165 -2.46 -2.88 -15.30
CA TYR A 165 -3.21 -1.71 -15.76
C TYR A 165 -2.28 -0.56 -16.22
N ASP A 166 -1.16 -0.39 -15.52
CA ASP A 166 -0.08 0.51 -15.88
C ASP A 166 1.24 -0.07 -15.33
N ALA A 167 2.34 0.16 -16.04
CA ALA A 167 3.67 -0.29 -15.63
C ALA A 167 4.20 0.46 -14.39
N GLN A 168 3.59 1.62 -14.06
CA GLN A 168 3.94 2.47 -12.93
C GLN A 168 2.72 2.81 -12.06
N GLY A 169 2.96 3.05 -10.77
CA GLY A 169 1.94 3.44 -9.81
C GLY A 169 1.51 4.90 -9.99
N GLY A 170 0.23 5.20 -9.74
CA GLY A 170 -0.36 6.52 -10.01
C GLY A 170 -0.06 7.63 -8.99
N LEU A 171 0.77 7.38 -7.97
CA LEU A 171 1.08 8.35 -6.93
C LEU A 171 2.35 9.14 -7.30
N SER A 172 2.30 10.47 -7.18
CA SER A 172 3.47 11.32 -7.32
C SER A 172 3.47 12.43 -6.27
N ILE A 173 4.63 12.65 -5.66
CA ILE A 173 4.88 13.78 -4.77
C ILE A 173 5.36 14.96 -5.60
N LEU A 174 4.60 16.05 -5.61
CA LEU A 174 5.00 17.32 -6.19
C LEU A 174 5.40 18.30 -5.10
N LEU A 175 6.67 18.70 -5.11
CA LEU A 175 7.20 19.76 -4.27
C LEU A 175 6.97 21.11 -4.96
N VAL A 176 6.14 21.97 -4.35
CA VAL A 176 5.94 23.34 -4.81
C VAL A 176 6.55 24.30 -3.78
N ILE A 177 7.54 25.07 -4.21
CA ILE A 177 8.12 26.14 -3.39
C ILE A 177 7.32 27.41 -3.67
N SER A 178 6.63 27.93 -2.65
CA SER A 178 5.93 29.21 -2.72
C SER A 178 6.68 30.27 -1.88
N PRO A 179 6.80 31.52 -2.37
CA PRO A 179 7.41 32.61 -1.61
C PRO A 179 6.56 33.06 -0.40
N LEU A 180 5.28 32.68 -0.34
CA LEU A 180 4.41 32.91 0.82
C LEU A 180 4.35 31.63 1.68
N LYS A 181 5.28 31.53 2.64
CA LYS A 181 5.33 30.59 3.76
C LYS A 181 5.26 29.08 3.43
N ALA A 182 6.42 28.43 3.63
CA ALA A 182 6.65 27.01 3.83
C ALA A 182 6.24 26.08 2.66
N GLN A 183 7.05 25.05 2.44
CA GLN A 183 6.87 24.08 1.36
C GLN A 183 5.46 23.50 1.41
N LEU A 184 4.68 23.70 0.35
CA LEU A 184 3.33 23.17 0.25
C LEU A 184 3.44 21.84 -0.49
N LEU A 185 3.37 20.73 0.25
CA LEU A 185 3.34 19.39 -0.32
C LEU A 185 1.98 19.21 -1.00
N LYS A 186 1.95 19.26 -2.33
CA LYS A 186 0.74 18.88 -3.07
C LYS A 186 0.86 17.43 -3.49
N LEU A 187 0.21 16.57 -2.71
CA LEU A 187 -0.03 15.18 -3.09
C LEU A 187 -1.02 15.15 -4.25
N ALA A 188 -0.56 14.71 -5.41
CA ALA A 188 -1.42 14.47 -6.57
C ALA A 188 -1.30 13.00 -6.96
N ALA A 189 -2.40 12.25 -6.84
CA ALA A 189 -2.55 11.02 -7.58
C ALA A 189 -2.85 11.39 -9.03
N LEU A 190 -1.79 11.49 -9.83
CA LEU A 190 -1.87 11.81 -11.26
C LEU A 190 -1.80 10.49 -12.01
N ILE A 191 -2.97 9.90 -12.28
CA ILE A 191 -3.09 8.88 -13.31
C ILE A 191 -2.95 9.62 -14.65
N HIS A 192 -1.72 9.66 -15.17
CA HIS A 192 -1.35 10.08 -16.53
C HIS A 192 -2.17 11.27 -17.11
N LEU A 193 -2.00 12.49 -16.58
CA LEU A 193 -2.18 13.67 -17.44
C LEU A 193 -0.87 13.93 -18.16
N SER A 194 -0.99 14.17 -19.47
CA SER A 194 0.07 14.40 -20.44
C SER A 194 1.21 15.29 -19.93
N LYS A 195 2.43 14.98 -20.38
CA LYS A 195 3.71 15.65 -20.07
C LYS A 195 3.80 17.14 -20.48
N HIS A 196 2.70 17.84 -20.66
CA HIS A 196 2.65 19.26 -21.02
C HIS A 196 1.73 20.04 -20.08
N LEU A 197 2.25 20.35 -18.89
CA LEU A 197 1.74 21.42 -18.04
C LEU A 197 2.87 22.41 -17.72
N LEU A 198 3.53 22.89 -18.78
CA LEU A 198 4.35 24.09 -18.74
C LEU A 198 3.48 25.27 -19.20
N GLY A 199 2.82 25.94 -18.26
CA GLY A 199 2.16 27.21 -18.55
C GLY A 199 0.96 27.52 -17.68
N LYS A 200 1.15 28.47 -16.76
CA LYS A 200 0.16 29.36 -16.14
C LYS A 200 -1.00 28.69 -15.37
N GLN A 201 -0.99 28.92 -14.04
CA GLN A 201 -2.12 28.92 -13.11
C GLN A 201 -3.28 27.96 -13.41
N PHE A 202 -3.29 26.80 -12.75
CA PHE A 202 -4.53 26.07 -12.50
C PHE A 202 -4.75 25.89 -10.99
N VAL A 203 -5.44 26.88 -10.42
CA VAL A 203 -6.30 26.67 -9.26
C VAL A 203 -7.56 25.99 -9.78
N SER A 204 -7.59 24.66 -9.74
CA SER A 204 -8.84 23.90 -9.75
C SER A 204 -8.58 22.57 -9.06
N ILE A 205 -8.51 22.62 -7.73
CA ILE A 205 -8.68 21.42 -6.90
C ILE A 205 -10.18 21.22 -6.78
N ARG A 206 -10.74 20.39 -7.68
CA ARG A 206 -12.11 19.87 -7.54
C ARG A 206 -12.12 18.79 -6.46
N MET A 207 -11.80 19.17 -5.23
CA MET A 207 -11.86 18.32 -4.03
C MET A 207 -12.17 19.16 -2.78
N MET A 208 -13.08 20.14 -2.93
CA MET A 208 -13.52 21.00 -1.83
C MET A 208 -15.03 21.27 -1.89
N LYS A 209 -15.83 20.21 -2.11
CA LYS A 209 -17.31 20.30 -2.08
C LYS A 209 -18.02 19.27 -1.19
N LEU A 210 -17.31 18.61 -0.28
CA LEU A 210 -17.93 17.62 0.64
C LEU A 210 -17.65 17.86 2.14
N LEU A 211 -17.20 19.07 2.54
CA LEU A 211 -17.04 19.42 3.97
C LEU A 211 -17.71 20.75 4.36
N LYS A 212 -18.81 21.11 3.69
CA LYS A 212 -19.78 22.09 4.19
C LYS A 212 -21.18 21.71 3.72
N GLN A 213 -21.81 20.79 4.45
CA GLN A 213 -23.23 20.84 4.85
C GLN A 213 -23.31 20.27 6.26
#